data_AF-A0A2S5SY98-F1
#
_entry.id   AF-A0A2S5SY98-F1
#
_cell.length_a   1.000
_cell.length_b   1.000
_cell.length_c   1.000
_cell.angle_alpha   90.00
_cell.angle_beta   90.00
_cell.angle_gamma   90.00
#
_symmetry.space_group_name_H-M   'P 1'
#
loop_
_entity.id
_entity.type
_entity.pdbx_description
1 polymer ?
#
loop_
_entity_poly.entity_id
_entity_poly.type
_entity_poly.pdbx_seq_one_letter_code
_entity_poly.pdbx_strand_id
1 'polypeptide(L)' 'MKSTLTPPRPPAAQPSEHSGMADTSPPPAGSAAEPALSSSRLLQGRKSVQIEHNGALYQLRATKFGKLILTK' A
#
# COMPACT_ATOMS: atom_id res chain seq x y z
N MET A 1 -20.78 51.28 6.42
CA MET A 1 -20.44 51.32 4.98
C MET A 1 -19.52 50.16 4.63
N LYS A 2 -19.62 49.68 3.38
CA LYS A 2 -18.78 48.73 2.61
C LYS A 2 -18.86 47.23 2.94
N SER A 3 -19.77 46.59 2.21
CA SER A 3 -19.81 45.18 1.81
C SER A 3 -18.60 44.79 0.96
N THR A 4 -18.13 43.54 1.09
CA THR A 4 -17.50 42.81 -0.02
C THR A 4 -17.92 41.35 0.02
N LEU A 5 -18.77 41.00 -0.93
CA LEU A 5 -19.22 39.68 -1.34
C LEU A 5 -18.07 38.97 -2.07
N THR A 6 -17.80 37.69 -1.75
CA THR A 6 -16.91 36.83 -2.55
C THR A 6 -17.49 35.41 -2.58
N PRO A 7 -17.65 34.79 -3.77
CA PRO A 7 -18.32 33.49 -3.91
C PRO A 7 -17.41 32.30 -3.53
N PRO A 8 -17.99 31.15 -3.13
CA PRO A 8 -17.24 29.92 -2.90
C PRO A 8 -16.86 29.25 -4.22
N ARG A 9 -15.58 28.87 -4.38
CA ARG A 9 -15.09 28.07 -5.51
C ARG A 9 -15.10 26.57 -5.15
N PRO A 10 -15.67 25.68 -5.98
CA PRO A 10 -15.82 24.25 -5.69
C PRO A 10 -14.49 23.46 -5.66
N PRO A 11 -14.50 22.22 -5.12
CA PRO A 11 -13.31 21.47 -4.72
C PRO A 11 -12.67 20.74 -5.89
N ALA A 12 -11.38 20.98 -6.11
CA ALA A 12 -10.56 20.17 -7.01
C ALA A 12 -9.71 19.22 -6.17
N ALA A 13 -10.04 17.94 -6.31
CA ALA A 13 -9.40 16.78 -5.70
C ALA A 13 -7.86 16.78 -5.84
N GLN A 14 -7.19 16.33 -4.79
CA GLN A 14 -6.33 15.14 -4.89
C GLN A 14 -5.98 14.58 -3.49
N PRO A 15 -6.44 13.36 -3.16
CA PRO A 15 -5.98 12.61 -2.00
C PRO A 15 -4.59 12.02 -2.29
N SER A 16 -3.57 12.65 -1.74
CA SER A 16 -2.30 12.01 -1.37
C SER A 16 -2.18 12.36 0.10
N GLU A 17 -2.41 11.46 1.04
CA GLU A 17 -1.40 10.52 1.50
C GLU A 17 -2.13 9.45 2.32
N HIS A 18 -2.31 8.25 1.77
CA HIS A 18 -2.65 7.09 2.61
C HIS A 18 -1.36 6.62 3.28
N SER A 19 -0.80 7.47 4.14
CA SER A 19 0.20 7.10 5.12
C SER A 19 -0.52 6.29 6.19
N GLY A 20 -0.37 4.96 6.10
CA GLY A 20 -0.44 4.04 7.23
C GLY A 20 -1.67 4.17 8.12
N MET A 21 -2.87 3.92 7.58
CA MET A 21 -3.95 3.47 8.45
C MET A 21 -3.63 2.03 8.85
N ALA A 22 -3.12 1.91 10.08
CA ALA A 22 -3.17 0.68 10.85
C ALA A 22 -4.62 0.20 10.86
N ASP A 23 -4.90 -0.81 10.03
CA ASP A 23 -6.05 -1.67 10.16
C ASP A 23 -6.00 -2.28 11.57
N THR A 24 -6.68 -1.63 12.51
CA THR A 24 -7.00 -2.21 13.81
C THR A 24 -8.29 -3.00 13.62
N SER A 25 -8.19 -4.09 12.86
CA SER A 25 -9.22 -5.13 12.88
C SER A 25 -8.86 -6.12 13.99
N PRO A 26 -9.73 -6.38 14.98
CA PRO A 26 -9.42 -7.32 16.05
C PRO A 26 -9.19 -8.71 15.45
N PRO A 27 -8.10 -9.42 15.81
CA PRO A 27 -7.79 -10.71 15.21
C PRO A 27 -8.81 -11.77 15.66
N PRO A 28 -9.34 -12.60 14.73
CA PRO A 28 -10.07 -13.79 15.13
C PRO A 28 -9.12 -14.73 15.88
N ALA A 29 -9.45 -15.02 17.13
CA ALA A 29 -8.74 -15.98 17.95
C ALA A 29 -8.82 -17.38 17.30
N GLY A 30 -7.66 -17.99 17.01
CA GLY A 30 -7.61 -19.42 16.71
C GLY A 30 -6.90 -19.87 15.42
N SER A 31 -5.89 -19.14 14.92
CA SER A 31 -4.97 -19.71 13.92
C SER A 31 -3.57 -19.19 14.24
N ALA A 32 -2.59 -20.09 14.36
CA ALA A 32 -1.19 -19.70 14.48
C ALA A 32 -0.88 -18.75 13.32
N ALA A 33 -0.75 -17.46 13.63
CA ALA A 33 -0.61 -16.44 12.62
C ALA A 33 0.79 -16.59 12.01
N GLU A 34 0.84 -17.18 10.82
CA GLU A 34 2.02 -17.11 9.97
C GLU A 34 2.49 -15.65 9.94
N PRO A 35 3.81 -15.39 10.00
CA PRO A 35 4.33 -14.03 10.03
C PRO A 35 3.90 -13.29 8.75
N ALA A 36 2.89 -12.44 8.87
CA ALA A 36 2.39 -11.62 7.78
C ALA A 36 3.40 -10.49 7.51
N LEU A 37 4.02 -10.50 6.34
CA LEU A 37 4.95 -9.46 5.91
C LEU A 37 4.25 -8.45 4.99
N SER A 38 4.27 -7.17 5.36
CA SER A 38 3.72 -6.10 4.53
C SER A 38 4.48 -5.97 3.21
N SER A 39 3.76 -5.81 2.10
CA SER A 39 4.32 -5.64 0.75
C SER A 39 5.30 -4.46 0.67
N SER A 40 5.01 -3.35 1.35
CA SER A 40 5.91 -2.19 1.43
C SER A 40 7.27 -2.52 2.06
N ARG A 41 7.28 -3.40 3.06
CA ARG A 41 8.51 -3.85 3.75
C ARG A 41 9.27 -4.85 2.91
N LEU A 42 8.56 -5.75 2.24
CA LEU A 42 9.16 -6.73 1.33
C LEU A 42 9.79 -6.06 0.10
N LEU A 43 9.14 -5.02 -0.45
CA LEU A 43 9.61 -4.31 -1.63
C LEU A 43 10.62 -3.19 -1.32
N GLN A 44 10.72 -2.74 -0.06
CA GLN A 44 11.68 -1.73 0.39
C GLN A 44 11.67 -0.44 -0.48
N GLY A 45 10.49 0.01 -0.91
CA GLY A 45 10.32 1.16 -1.80
C GLY A 45 10.62 0.91 -3.28
N ARG A 46 10.95 -0.33 -3.66
CA ARG A 46 11.17 -0.76 -5.05
C ARG A 46 9.88 -1.30 -5.65
N LYS A 47 9.82 -1.41 -6.99
CA LYS A 47 8.68 -2.03 -7.68
C LYS A 47 8.79 -3.56 -7.74
N SER A 48 9.98 -4.09 -7.49
CA SER A 48 10.29 -5.52 -7.52
C SER A 48 11.49 -5.85 -6.64
N VAL A 49 11.54 -7.09 -6.15
CA VAL A 49 12.67 -7.67 -5.41
C VAL A 49 12.99 -9.06 -5.95
N GLN A 50 14.26 -9.45 -5.86
CA GLN A 50 14.71 -10.80 -6.16
C GLN A 50 14.71 -11.63 -4.88
N ILE A 51 14.26 -12.87 -5.00
CA ILE A 51 14.14 -13.82 -3.90
C ILE A 51 14.80 -15.11 -4.36
N GLU A 52 15.82 -15.55 -3.64
CA GLU A 52 16.36 -16.89 -3.83
C GLU A 52 15.45 -17.89 -3.10
N HIS A 53 14.87 -18.81 -3.85
CA HIS A 53 13.97 -19.82 -3.32
C HIS A 53 14.28 -21.17 -3.97
N ASN A 54 14.55 -22.18 -3.15
CA ASN A 54 14.93 -23.53 -3.61
C ASN A 54 16.10 -23.54 -4.62
N GLY A 55 17.08 -22.64 -4.45
CA GLY A 55 18.25 -22.54 -5.33
C GLY A 55 17.99 -21.88 -6.69
N ALA A 56 16.79 -21.34 -6.90
CA ALA A 56 16.47 -20.54 -8.08
C ALA A 56 16.15 -19.09 -7.66
N LEU A 57 16.45 -18.16 -8.57
CA LEU A 57 16.11 -16.77 -8.41
C LEU A 57 14.68 -16.56 -8.89
N TYR A 58 13.86 -15.96 -8.06
CA TYR A 58 12.51 -15.52 -8.38
C TYR A 58 12.45 -14.00 -8.26
N GLN A 59 11.49 -13.39 -8.94
CA GLN A 59 11.21 -11.97 -8.84
C GLN A 59 9.79 -11.75 -8.36
N LEU A 60 9.65 -11.10 -7.20
CA LEU A 60 8.37 -10.62 -6.71
C LEU A 60 8.20 -9.16 -7.12
N ARG A 61 7.10 -8.80 -7.80
CA ARG A 61 6.79 -7.42 -8.20
C ARG A 61 5.42 -6.96 -7.73
N ALA A 62 5.29 -5.68 -7.39
CA ALA A 62 3.99 -5.03 -7.29
C ALA A 62 3.52 -4.57 -8.68
N THR A 63 2.24 -4.82 -8.95
CA THR A 63 1.55 -4.37 -10.16
C THR A 63 0.69 -3.14 -9.87
N LYS A 64 0.35 -2.38 -10.92
CA LYS A 64 -0.57 -1.25 -10.83
C LYS A 64 -1.98 -1.63 -10.35
N PHE A 65 -2.36 -2.91 -10.46
CA PHE A 65 -3.63 -3.44 -9.98
C PHE A 65 -3.59 -3.86 -8.50
N GLY A 66 -2.55 -3.47 -7.75
CA GLY A 66 -2.43 -3.76 -6.32
C GLY A 66 -2.09 -5.21 -5.99
N LYS A 67 -1.80 -6.04 -7.00
CA LYS A 67 -1.40 -7.44 -6.81
C LYS A 67 0.11 -7.59 -6.83
N LEU A 68 0.61 -8.54 -6.03
CA LEU A 68 1.97 -9.03 -6.14
C LEU A 68 2.02 -10.19 -7.14
N ILE A 69 3.01 -10.20 -8.02
CA ILE A 69 3.26 -11.30 -8.96
C ILE A 69 4.66 -11.84 -8.69
N LEU A 70 4.76 -13.14 -8.46
CA LEU A 70 6.01 -13.87 -8.39
C LEU A 70 6.28 -14.52 -9.75
N THR A 71 7.40 -14.19 -10.37
CA THR A 71 7.90 -14.85 -11.58
C THR A 71 9.21 -15.56 -11.26
N LYS A 72 9.51 -16.61 -12.00
CA LYS A 72 10.87 -17.17 -12.02
C LYS A 72 11.75 -16.30 -12.92
#